data_AF-A0A536AUX0-F1
#
_entry.id   AF-A0A536AUX0-F1
#
_cell.length_a   1.000
_cell.length_b   1.000
_cell.length_c   1.000
_cell.angle_alpha   90.00
_cell.angle_beta   90.00
_cell.angle_gamma   90.00
#
_symmetry.space_group_name_H-M   'P 1'
#
loop_
_entity.id
_entity.type
_entity.pdbx_description
1 polymer ?
#
loop_
_entity_poly.entity_id
_entity_poly.type
_entity_poly.pdbx_seq_one_letter_code
_entity_poly.pdbx_strand_id
1 'polypeptide(L)' 'VSPGERYAKTYEINMLRCIVCGYCEDACPVQAIVLGPEYELSDTSREKFIYTKERLLEPLPPDVQARLDAKK' A
#
# COMPACT_ATOMS: atom_id res chain seq x y z
N VAL A 1 -10.38 -17.33 10.21
CA VAL A 1 -9.24 -16.39 10.08
C VAL A 1 -8.04 -17.04 10.72
N SER A 2 -6.92 -17.15 10.03
CA SER A 2 -5.70 -17.74 10.57
C SER A 2 -5.07 -16.85 11.65
N PRO A 3 -4.62 -17.41 12.80
CA PRO A 3 -3.95 -16.63 13.84
C PRO A 3 -2.60 -16.06 13.36
N GLY A 4 -2.31 -14.80 13.69
CA GLY A 4 -1.00 -14.15 13.51
C GLY A 4 -0.99 -12.92 12.62
N GLU A 5 -0.08 -11.99 12.91
CA GLU A 5 0.25 -10.85 12.04
C GLU A 5 0.82 -11.39 10.71
N ARG A 6 0.29 -10.90 9.59
CA ARG A 6 0.72 -11.28 8.25
C ARG A 6 1.03 -10.06 7.44
N TYR A 7 2.11 -10.14 6.66
CA TYR A 7 2.56 -9.05 5.82
C TYR A 7 2.54 -9.51 4.36
N ALA A 8 2.04 -8.64 3.48
CA ALA A 8 2.05 -8.91 2.06
C ALA A 8 3.51 -9.04 1.58
N LYS A 9 3.85 -10.17 0.95
CA LYS A 9 5.14 -10.36 0.27
C LYS A 9 5.24 -9.46 -0.95
N THR A 10 4.15 -9.38 -1.72
CA THR A 10 4.01 -8.53 -2.90
C THR A 10 2.73 -7.72 -2.75
N TYR A 11 2.84 -6.41 -2.94
CA TYR A 11 1.71 -5.50 -2.96
C TYR A 11 1.98 -4.50 -4.09
N GLU A 12 1.15 -4.55 -5.14
CA GLU A 12 1.36 -3.73 -6.34
C GLU A 12 0.01 -3.21 -6.84
N ILE A 13 -0.03 -1.94 -7.24
CA ILE A 13 -1.20 -1.32 -7.85
C ILE A 13 -0.81 -0.82 -9.23
N ASN A 14 -1.51 -1.29 -10.26
CA ASN A 14 -1.35 -0.78 -11.61
C ASN A 14 -2.28 0.41 -11.84
N MET A 15 -1.72 1.62 -11.79
CA MET A 15 -2.47 2.86 -11.91
C MET A 15 -3.05 3.10 -13.30
N LEU A 16 -2.57 2.41 -14.35
CA LEU A 16 -3.20 2.44 -15.68
C LEU A 16 -4.42 1.51 -15.80
N ARG A 17 -4.64 0.63 -14.81
CA ARG A 17 -5.83 -0.24 -14.72
C ARG A 17 -6.78 0.19 -13.60
N CYS A 18 -6.27 0.88 -12.59
CA CYS A 18 -7.06 1.46 -11.52
C CYS A 18 -8.05 2.48 -12.11
N ILE A 19 -9.32 2.40 -11.71
CA ILE A 19 -10.36 3.36 -12.09
C ILE A 19 -10.67 4.35 -10.95
N VAL A 20 -9.87 4.33 -9.88
CA VAL A 20 -9.96 5.28 -8.76
C VAL A 20 -11.34 5.29 -8.09
N CYS A 21 -11.96 4.11 -7.91
CA CYS A 21 -13.32 4.01 -7.38
C CYS A 21 -13.43 4.01 -5.84
N GLY A 22 -12.32 3.89 -5.11
CA GLY A 22 -12.32 3.83 -3.65
C GLY A 22 -12.70 2.47 -3.03
N TYR A 23 -13.13 1.48 -3.80
CA TYR A 23 -13.58 0.19 -3.25
C TYR A 23 -12.49 -0.58 -2.50
N CYS A 24 -11.20 -0.36 -2.80
CA CYS A 24 -10.12 -0.97 -2.04
C CYS A 24 -10.02 -0.43 -0.61
N GLU A 25 -10.36 0.84 -0.38
CA GLU A 25 -10.43 1.46 0.94
C GLU A 25 -11.61 0.89 1.74
N ASP A 26 -12.81 0.89 1.15
CA ASP A 26 -14.02 0.35 1.77
C ASP A 26 -13.90 -1.15 2.13
N ALA A 27 -13.24 -1.92 1.26
CA ALA A 27 -13.06 -3.34 1.47
C ALA A 27 -12.01 -3.66 2.55
N CYS A 28 -11.16 -2.71 2.93
CA CYS A 28 -10.06 -2.99 3.84
C CYS A 28 -10.54 -3.02 5.31
N PRO A 29 -10.52 -4.19 5.98
CA PRO A 29 -11.06 -4.31 7.34
C PRO A 29 -10.18 -3.65 8.41
N VAL A 30 -8.96 -3.27 8.06
CA VAL A 30 -7.94 -2.73 8.98
C VAL A 30 -7.38 -1.38 8.49
N GLN A 31 -8.00 -0.78 7.47
CA GLN A 31 -7.61 0.52 6.93
C GLN A 31 -6.13 0.61 6.51
N ALA A 32 -5.59 -0.45 5.91
CA ALA A 32 -4.21 -0.50 5.43
C ALA A 32 -3.99 0.23 4.09
N ILE A 33 -5.07 0.54 3.36
CA ILE A 33 -5.03 1.32 2.12
C ILE A 33 -6.11 2.38 2.18
N VAL A 34 -5.78 3.58 1.73
CA VAL A 34 -6.66 4.74 1.62
C VAL A 34 -6.49 5.37 0.24
N LEU A 35 -7.56 5.95 -0.31
CA LEU A 35 -7.46 6.76 -1.51
C LEU A 35 -7.17 8.21 -1.10
N GLY A 36 -5.91 8.63 -1.30
CA GLY A 36 -5.47 9.98 -0.98
C GLY A 36 -6.01 11.06 -1.93
N PRO A 37 -5.82 12.35 -1.59
CA PRO A 37 -6.29 13.49 -2.38
C PRO A 37 -5.43 13.80 -3.62
N GLU A 38 -4.33 13.07 -3.85
CA GLU A 38 -3.37 13.33 -4.91
C GLU A 38 -3.95 13.03 -6.30
N TYR A 39 -3.86 14.01 -7.21
CA TYR A 39 -4.39 13.89 -8.57
C TYR A 39 -3.36 14.18 -9.68
N GLU A 40 -2.22 14.79 -9.35
CA GLU A 40 -1.15 15.14 -10.30
C GLU A 40 -0.18 13.96 -10.52
N LEU A 41 -0.72 12.80 -10.91
CA LEU A 41 0.03 11.54 -10.99
C LEU A 41 0.62 11.24 -12.38
N SER A 42 0.71 12.25 -13.25
CA SER A 42 1.14 12.07 -14.64
C SER A 42 2.62 11.68 -14.72
N ASP A 43 2.94 10.71 -15.57
CA ASP A 43 4.31 10.35 -15.92
C ASP A 43 4.39 9.88 -17.38
N THR A 44 5.60 9.77 -17.91
CA THR A 44 5.89 9.48 -19.33
C THR A 44 6.25 8.02 -19.59
N SER A 45 6.44 7.20 -18.55
CA SER A 45 6.80 5.79 -18.67
C SER A 45 5.75 4.89 -18.03
N ARG A 46 5.43 3.77 -18.68
CA ARG A 46 4.40 2.82 -18.24
C ARG A 46 4.76 2.17 -16.91
N GLU A 47 6.04 1.88 -16.71
CA GLU A 47 6.59 1.18 -15.54
C GLU A 47 6.35 2.00 -14.27
N LYS A 48 6.40 3.32 -14.37
CA LYS A 48 6.17 4.23 -13.25
C LYS A 48 4.71 4.29 -12.79
N PHE A 49 3.77 3.71 -13.55
CA PHE A 49 2.40 3.53 -13.11
C PHE A 49 2.17 2.19 -12.39
N ILE A 50 3.21 1.35 -12.24
CA ILE A 50 3.16 0.18 -11.37
C ILE A 50 3.69 0.61 -10.00
N TYR A 51 2.78 0.82 -9.05
CA TYR A 51 3.13 1.27 -7.72
C TYR A 51 3.46 0.05 -6.87
N THR A 52 4.72 -0.09 -6.49
CA THR A 52 5.17 -1.20 -5.64
C THR A 52 4.87 -0.93 -4.17
N LYS A 53 4.99 -1.97 -3.35
CA LYS A 53 4.82 -1.92 -1.89
C LYS A 53 5.68 -0.81 -1.29
N GLU A 54 6.92 -0.70 -1.71
CA GLU A 54 7.89 0.27 -1.19
C GLU A 54 7.48 1.71 -1.50
N ARG A 55 6.82 1.95 -2.64
CA ARG A 55 6.30 3.27 -3.01
C ARG A 55 5.04 3.66 -2.23
N LEU A 56 4.23 2.67 -1.85
CA LEU A 56 2.94 2.87 -1.19
C LEU A 56 3.04 2.94 0.34
N LEU A 57 4.13 2.45 0.92
CA LEU A 57 4.32 2.45 2.36
C LEU A 57 4.69 3.84 2.87
N GLU A 58 3.96 4.28 3.88
CA GLU A 58 4.38 5.39 4.74
C GLU A 58 5.39 4.92 5.79
N PRO A 59 6.20 5.84 6.36
CA PRO A 59 7.07 5.52 7.48
C PRO A 59 6.27 4.90 8.62
N LEU A 60 6.72 3.73 9.08
CA LEU A 60 6.09 3.06 10.21
C LEU A 60 6.27 3.87 11.49
N PRO A 61 5.27 3.91 12.38
CA PRO A 61 5.46 4.41 13.73
C PRO A 61 6.67 3.75 14.42
N PRO A 62 7.44 4.48 15.25
CA PRO A 62 8.67 3.96 15.85
C PRO A 62 8.49 2.67 16.65
N ASP A 63 7.34 2.51 17.32
CA ASP A 63 6.99 1.32 18.10
C ASP A 63 6.75 0.09 17.20
N VAL A 64 6.11 0.29 16.04
CA VAL A 64 5.87 -0.78 15.06
C VAL A 64 7.19 -1.19 14.39
N GLN A 65 8.03 -0.21 14.04
CA GLN A 65 9.35 -0.46 13.47
C GLN A 65 10.22 -1.27 14.45
N ALA A 66 10.28 -0.86 15.72
CA ALA A 66 11.03 -1.58 16.76
C ALA A 66 10.54 -3.03 16.94
N ARG A 67 9.22 -3.29 16.87
CA ARG A 67 8.66 -4.64 16.94
C ARG A 67 9.03 -5.51 15.74
N LEU A 68 9.14 -4.92 14.55
CA LEU A 68 9.56 -5.63 13.33
C LEU A 68 11.06 -5.94 13.36
N ASP A 69 11.88 -4.99 13.81
CA ASP A 69 13.33 -5.17 13.90
C ASP A 69 13.72 -6.21 14.95
N ALA A 70 12.98 -6.31 16.05
CA ALA A 70 13.16 -7.36 17.06
C ALA A 70 12.75 -8.77 16.59
N LYS A 71 12.01 -8.88 15.47
CA LYS A 71 11.57 -10.16 14.87
C LYS A 71 12.47 -10.63 13.71
N LYS A 72 13.41 -9.80 13.27
CA LYS A 72 14.44 -10.14 12.27
C LYS A 72 15.61 -10.87 12.91
#